data_AF-A0A7R9LHC3-F1
#
_entry.id   AF-A0A7R9LHC3-F1
#
_cell.length_a   1.000
_cell.length_b   1.000
_cell.length_c   1.000
_cell.angle_alpha   90.00
_cell.angle_beta   90.00
_cell.angle_gamma   90.00
#
_symmetry.space_group_name_H-M   'P 1'
#
loop_
_entity.id
_entity.type
_entity.pdbx_description
1 polymer ?
#
loop_
_entity_poly.entity_id
_entity_poly.type
_entity_poly.pdbx_seq_one_letter_code
_entity_poly.pdbx_strand_id
1 'polypeptide(L)'
;MNANNDVFNTRLELNNRECYHNFVDTFNDQCLEITKHTYVLGKLFTFVNICEQLDDSSATQALNKLVQYCQQKLPNGYPNTIL
;
A
#
# COMPACT_ATOMS: atom_id res chain seq x y z
N MET A 1 -15.69 -11.20 -11.58
CA MET A 1 -14.88 -9.99 -11.81
C MET A 1 -13.43 -10.36 -11.61
N ASN A 2 -12.55 -10.03 -12.56
CA ASN A 2 -11.12 -10.31 -12.45
C ASN A 2 -10.47 -9.26 -11.52
N ALA A 3 -10.37 -9.57 -10.23
CA ALA A 3 -9.94 -8.67 -9.15
C ALA A 3 -8.55 -8.01 -9.34
N ASN A 4 -7.73 -8.49 -10.29
CA ASN A 4 -6.34 -8.05 -10.40
C ASN A 4 -6.12 -6.73 -11.15
N ASN A 5 -7.05 -6.29 -12.00
CA ASN A 5 -6.86 -5.03 -12.77
C ASN A 5 -7.55 -3.82 -12.13
N ASP A 6 -8.58 -4.04 -11.32
CA ASP A 6 -9.41 -2.95 -10.81
C ASP A 6 -8.72 -2.22 -9.65
N VAL A 7 -7.97 -2.94 -8.81
CA VAL A 7 -7.22 -2.38 -7.67
C VAL A 7 -6.22 -1.29 -8.08
N PHE A 8 -5.67 -1.36 -9.29
CA PHE A 8 -4.66 -0.40 -9.76
C PHE A 8 -5.21 0.74 -10.63
N ASN A 9 -6.44 0.61 -11.13
CA ASN A 9 -6.99 1.53 -12.14
C ASN A 9 -8.28 2.23 -11.70
N THR A 10 -8.89 1.79 -10.61
CA THR A 10 -10.09 2.43 -10.05
C THR A 10 -9.73 3.35 -8.89
N ARG A 11 -10.63 4.24 -8.51
CA ARG A 11 -10.52 5.06 -7.29
C ARG A 11 -11.82 4.92 -6.54
N LEU A 12 -11.84 4.05 -5.55
CA LEU A 12 -12.99 3.86 -4.68
C LEU A 12 -13.05 4.95 -3.61
N GLU A 13 -14.25 5.18 -3.08
CA GLU A 13 -14.45 6.01 -1.89
C GLU A 13 -14.00 5.22 -0.65
N LEU A 14 -13.37 5.91 0.32
CA LEU A 14 -12.86 5.29 1.54
C LEU A 14 -13.96 5.17 2.59
N ASN A 15 -14.43 3.94 2.83
CA ASN A 15 -15.38 3.61 3.90
C ASN A 15 -14.68 2.85 5.03
N ASN A 16 -13.77 1.93 4.69
CA ASN A 16 -13.02 1.11 5.64
C ASN A 16 -11.74 1.82 6.11
N ARG A 17 -11.92 2.82 6.97
CA ARG A 17 -10.82 3.65 7.50
C ARG A 17 -9.81 2.86 8.32
N GLU A 18 -10.27 1.86 9.08
CA GLU A 18 -9.40 1.04 9.92
C GLU A 18 -8.40 0.25 9.08
N CYS A 19 -8.89 -0.47 8.05
CA CYS A 19 -8.01 -1.17 7.12
C CYS A 19 -7.03 -0.20 6.44
N TYR A 20 -7.52 0.95 5.96
CA TYR A 20 -6.68 1.93 5.27
C TYR A 20 -5.57 2.48 6.16
N HIS A 21 -5.87 2.86 7.40
CA HIS A 21 -4.87 3.36 8.35
C HIS A 21 -3.83 2.28 8.65
N ASN A 22 -4.26 1.05 8.92
CA ASN A 22 -3.32 -0.06 9.15
C ASN A 22 -2.37 -0.28 7.95
N PHE A 23 -2.87 -0.17 6.72
CA PHE A 23 -2.04 -0.24 5.52
C PHE A 23 -1.02 0.89 5.43
N VAL A 24 -1.47 2.13 5.61
CA VAL A 24 -0.62 3.32 5.53
C VAL A 24 0.47 3.27 6.60
N ASP A 25 0.11 2.99 7.85
CA ASP A 25 1.02 2.99 8.98
C ASP A 25 2.06 1.85 8.82
N THR A 26 1.60 0.64 8.52
CA THR A 26 2.48 -0.51 8.29
C THR A 26 3.43 -0.28 7.11
N PHE A 27 2.94 0.29 6.02
CA PHE A 27 3.78 0.60 4.86
C PHE A 27 4.82 1.68 5.20
N ASN A 28 4.41 2.74 5.91
CA ASN A 28 5.30 3.82 6.31
C ASN A 28 6.43 3.33 7.24
N ASP A 29 6.09 2.42 8.16
CA ASP A 29 7.02 1.93 9.17
C ASP A 29 7.94 0.82 8.65
N GLN A 30 7.44 -0.06 7.78
CA GLN A 30 8.15 -1.29 7.38
C GLN A 30 8.61 -1.31 5.92
N CYS A 31 8.21 -0.33 5.10
CA CYS A 31 8.60 -0.24 3.69
C CYS A 31 9.31 1.08 3.36
N LEU A 32 8.55 2.17 3.25
CA LEU A 32 9.05 3.48 2.81
C LEU A 32 8.32 4.59 3.55
N GLU A 33 9.08 5.49 4.16
CA GLU A 33 8.51 6.70 4.77
C GLU A 33 7.86 7.57 3.69
N ILE A 34 6.53 7.70 3.76
CA ILE A 34 5.72 8.30 2.69
C ILE A 34 6.10 9.78 2.50
N THR A 35 6.40 10.48 3.59
CA THR A 35 6.78 11.91 3.58
C THR A 35 8.08 12.16 2.81
N LYS A 36 9.01 11.19 2.79
CA LYS A 36 10.27 11.27 2.04
C LYS A 36 10.12 10.83 0.59
N HIS A 37 9.03 10.14 0.25
CA HIS A 37 8.79 9.54 -1.05
C HIS A 37 7.42 9.99 -1.58
N THR A 38 7.31 11.26 -1.94
CA THR A 38 6.04 11.89 -2.34
C THR A 38 5.37 11.23 -3.55
N TYR A 39 6.12 10.51 -4.40
CA TYR A 39 5.55 9.70 -5.48
C TYR A 39 4.59 8.61 -4.98
N VAL A 40 4.77 8.14 -3.73
CA VAL A 40 3.90 7.15 -3.07
C VAL A 40 2.53 7.74 -2.79
N LEU A 41 2.41 9.05 -2.54
CA LEU A 41 1.12 9.71 -2.30
C LEU A 41 0.15 9.49 -3.47
N GLY A 42 0.66 9.52 -4.71
CA GLY A 42 -0.11 9.24 -5.92
C GLY A 42 -0.57 7.78 -6.05
N LYS A 43 -0.09 6.89 -5.19
CA LYS A 43 -0.40 5.46 -5.17
C LYS A 43 -1.25 5.02 -3.97
N LEU A 44 -1.47 5.86 -2.96
CA LEU A 44 -2.25 5.48 -1.77
C LEU A 44 -3.70 5.05 -2.06
N PHE A 45 -4.25 5.46 -3.21
CA PHE A 45 -5.56 4.99 -3.66
C PHE A 45 -5.62 3.46 -3.83
N THR A 46 -4.50 2.79 -4.07
CA THR A 46 -4.47 1.31 -4.16
C THR A 46 -4.73 0.66 -2.80
N PHE A 47 -4.32 1.30 -1.69
CA PHE A 47 -4.63 0.83 -0.35
C PHE A 47 -6.12 0.96 -0.05
N VAL A 48 -6.74 2.07 -0.48
CA VAL A 48 -8.20 2.24 -0.42
C VAL A 48 -8.87 1.10 -1.20
N ASN A 49 -8.47 0.87 -2.45
CA ASN A 49 -9.08 -0.17 -3.27
C ASN A 49 -8.93 -1.57 -2.67
N ILE A 50 -7.79 -1.89 -2.08
CA ILE A 50 -7.59 -3.16 -1.38
C ILE A 50 -8.58 -3.29 -0.21
N CYS A 51 -8.71 -2.26 0.61
CA CYS A 51 -9.56 -2.26 1.79
C CYS A 51 -11.07 -2.26 1.50
N GLU A 52 -11.48 -1.77 0.33
CA GLU A 52 -12.89 -1.77 -0.10
C GLU A 52 -13.27 -3.04 -0.88
N GLN A 53 -12.32 -3.70 -1.55
CA GLN A 53 -12.61 -4.84 -2.45
C GLN A 53 -12.29 -6.19 -1.83
N LEU A 54 -11.34 -6.27 -0.90
CA LEU A 54 -10.93 -7.51 -0.28
C LEU A 54 -11.57 -7.65 1.10
N ASP A 55 -11.83 -8.90 1.50
CA ASP A 55 -12.09 -9.20 2.91
C ASP A 55 -10.86 -8.95 3.78
N ASP A 56 -11.06 -8.80 5.09
CA ASP A 56 -10.00 -8.44 6.05
C ASP A 56 -8.81 -9.42 6.01
N SER A 57 -9.08 -10.71 5.80
CA SER A 57 -8.05 -11.75 5.70
C SER A 57 -7.17 -11.55 4.45
N SER A 58 -7.81 -11.32 3.31
CA SER A 58 -7.14 -11.12 2.03
C SER A 58 -6.40 -9.77 1.98
N ALA A 59 -6.96 -8.72 2.57
CA ALA A 59 -6.30 -7.43 2.75
C ALA A 59 -5.05 -7.60 3.63
N THR A 60 -5.16 -8.28 4.77
CA THR A 60 -4.01 -8.56 5.65
C THR A 60 -2.91 -9.34 4.93
N GLN A 61 -3.28 -10.35 4.14
CA GLN A 61 -2.32 -11.10 3.32
C GLN A 61 -1.64 -10.23 2.26
N ALA A 62 -2.38 -9.32 1.63
CA ALA A 62 -1.82 -8.39 0.64
C ALA A 62 -0.80 -7.43 1.30
N LEU A 63 -1.12 -6.90 2.48
CA LEU A 63 -0.20 -6.06 3.26
C LEU A 63 1.08 -6.80 3.62
N ASN A 64 0.96 -8.02 4.13
CA ASN A 64 2.12 -8.84 4.50
C ASN A 64 3.02 -9.12 3.29
N LYS A 65 2.44 -9.43 2.13
CA LYS A 65 3.21 -9.64 0.89
C LYS A 65 3.91 -8.36 0.41
N LEU A 66 3.25 -7.21 0.53
CA LEU A 66 3.82 -5.91 0.20
C LEU A 66 5.04 -5.61 1.08
N VAL A 67 4.90 -5.78 2.40
CA VAL A 67 6.00 -5.60 3.37
C VAL A 67 7.16 -6.55 3.06
N GLN A 68 6.89 -7.83 2.82
CA GLN A 68 7.92 -8.80 2.46
C GLN A 68 8.66 -8.39 1.17
N TYR A 69 7.93 -7.93 0.16
CA TYR A 69 8.53 -7.44 -1.09
C TYR A 69 9.43 -6.24 -0.83
N CYS A 70 8.98 -5.28 -0.03
CA CYS A 70 9.79 -4.12 0.34
C CYS A 70 11.09 -4.54 1.03
N GLN A 71 11.02 -5.43 2.02
CA GLN A 71 12.21 -5.88 2.73
C GLN A 71 13.21 -6.63 1.82
N GLN A 72 12.72 -7.38 0.83
CA GLN A 72 13.56 -8.11 -0.12
C GLN A 72 14.18 -7.22 -1.20
N LYS A 73 13.47 -6.18 -1.64
CA LYS A 73 13.86 -5.34 -2.79
C LYS A 73 14.42 -3.99 -2.41
N LEU A 74 14.19 -3.55 -1.18
CA LEU A 74 14.72 -2.32 -0.58
C LEU A 74 15.73 -2.61 0.56
N PRO A 75 16.63 -3.61 0.50
CA PRO A 75 17.52 -3.89 1.62
C PRO A 75 18.57 -2.77 1.75
N ASN A 76 18.56 -2.11 2.91
CA ASN A 76 19.51 -1.09 3.36
C ASN A 76 19.46 0.26 2.65
N GLY A 77 18.57 1.14 3.13
CA GLY A 77 18.70 2.60 3.03
C GLY A 77 18.67 3.14 1.61
N TYR A 78 17.49 3.56 1.13
CA TYR A 78 17.44 4.45 -0.03
C TYR A 78 18.12 5.77 0.34
N PRO A 79 19.21 6.17 -0.34
CA PRO A 79 19.62 7.56 -0.32
C PRO A 79 18.52 8.35 -1.02
N ASN A 80 18.07 9.43 -0.38
CA ASN A 80 17.27 10.51 -0.97
C ASN A 80 17.67 10.71 -2.44
N THR A 81 16.94 10.12 -3.37
CA THR A 81 17.15 10.38 -4.79
C THR A 81 15.80 10.63 -5.41
N ILE A 82 15.53 11.92 -5.52
CA ILE A 82 14.48 12.55 -6.28
C ILE A 82 14.57 12.01 -7.72
N LEU A 83 13.50 11.36 -8.18
CA LEU A 83 13.18 11.24 -9.61
C LEU A 83 12.01 12.17 -9.90
#